data_AF-A0A1P8LXJ8-F1
#
_entry.id   AF-A0A1P8LXJ8-F1
#
_cell.length_a   1.000
_cell.length_b   1.000
_cell.length_c   1.000
_cell.angle_alpha   90.00
_cell.angle_beta   90.00
_cell.angle_gamma   90.00
#
_symmetry.space_group_name_H-M   'P 1'
#
loop_
_entity.id
_entity.type
_entity.pdbx_description
1 polymer ?
#
loop_
_entity_poly.entity_id
_entity_poly.type
_entity_poly.pdbx_seq_one_letter_code
_entity_poly.pdbx_strand_id
1 'polypeptide(L)'
;MNTNETDSYRHWAAVYVLGALDPGERGEYETHLAICAKCSAAVAELAGLPELLDTLAPVEAQAIGRSTPRPDVFGRLAGKFPRETRLLLAALGAGVRAANCGGDGTARSGRR
;
A
#
# COMPACT_ATOMS: atom_id res chain seq x y z
N MET A 1 -12.54 -19.31 -16.11
CA MET A 1 -11.62 -18.38 -15.43
C MET A 1 -12.41 -17.16 -15.00
N ASN A 2 -12.50 -16.88 -13.70
CA ASN A 2 -13.36 -15.83 -13.16
C ASN A 2 -12.76 -14.45 -13.48
N THR A 3 -13.48 -13.67 -14.27
CA THR A 3 -13.07 -12.35 -14.74
C THR A 3 -12.95 -11.32 -13.61
N ASN A 4 -13.60 -11.55 -12.47
CA ASN A 4 -13.59 -10.64 -11.31
C ASN A 4 -12.24 -10.64 -10.56
N GLU A 5 -11.64 -11.81 -10.32
CA GLU A 5 -10.32 -11.90 -9.66
C GLU A 5 -9.20 -11.29 -10.52
N THR A 6 -9.31 -11.43 -11.85
CA THR A 6 -8.35 -10.82 -12.80
C THR A 6 -8.44 -9.28 -12.79
N ASP A 7 -9.60 -8.71 -12.48
CA ASP A 7 -9.78 -7.26 -12.41
C ASP A 7 -9.01 -6.65 -11.23
N SER A 8 -9.02 -7.33 -10.07
CA SER A 8 -8.22 -6.92 -8.90
C SER A 8 -6.73 -6.94 -9.20
N TYR A 9 -6.21 -8.03 -9.77
CA TYR A 9 -4.79 -8.18 -10.09
C TYR A 9 -4.29 -7.21 -11.17
N ARG A 10 -5.14 -6.75 -12.09
CA ARG A 10 -4.73 -5.74 -13.10
C ARG A 10 -4.24 -4.44 -12.46
N HIS A 11 -4.81 -4.05 -11.32
CA HIS A 11 -4.43 -2.82 -10.63
C HIS A 11 -3.07 -2.92 -9.93
N TRP A 12 -2.54 -4.14 -9.77
CA TRP A 12 -1.28 -4.38 -9.05
C TRP A 12 -0.04 -4.27 -9.95
N ALA A 13 -0.19 -4.28 -11.27
CA ALA A 13 0.95 -4.29 -12.21
C ALA A 13 1.92 -3.13 -11.99
N ALA A 14 1.42 -1.91 -11.79
CA ALA A 14 2.25 -0.73 -11.53
C ALA A 14 2.97 -0.80 -10.18
N VAL A 15 2.28 -1.24 -9.14
CA VAL A 15 2.83 -1.36 -7.78
C VAL A 15 3.89 -2.47 -7.73
N TYR A 16 3.66 -3.58 -8.45
CA TYR A 16 4.61 -4.66 -8.62
C TYR A 16 5.90 -4.18 -9.32
N VAL A 17 5.78 -3.50 -10.46
CA VAL A 17 6.92 -3.00 -11.24
C VAL A 17 7.75 -1.97 -10.44
N LEU A 18 7.10 -1.12 -9.65
CA LEU A 18 7.77 -0.15 -8.78
C LEU A 18 8.25 -0.75 -7.45
N GLY A 19 8.07 -2.06 -7.23
CA GLY A 19 8.53 -2.75 -6.04
C GLY A 19 7.78 -2.41 -4.75
N ALA A 20 6.59 -1.80 -4.86
CA ALA A 20 5.83 -1.26 -3.74
C ALA A 20 4.80 -2.24 -3.12
N LEU A 21 4.76 -3.49 -3.60
CA LEU A 21 3.94 -4.55 -2.99
C LEU A 21 4.61 -5.11 -1.73
N ASP A 22 3.79 -5.44 -0.73
CA ASP A 22 4.25 -6.21 0.42
C ASP A 22 4.74 -7.61 -0.02
N PRO A 23 5.62 -8.27 0.76
CA PRO A 23 6.17 -9.57 0.39
C PRO A 23 5.12 -10.65 0.11
N GLY A 24 4.02 -10.66 0.88
CA GLY A 24 2.91 -11.59 0.68
C GLY A 24 2.14 -11.33 -0.61
N GLU A 25 1.79 -10.06 -0.87
CA GLU A 25 1.09 -9.64 -2.09
C GLU A 25 1.93 -9.90 -3.35
N ARG A 26 3.25 -9.71 -3.26
CA ARG A 26 4.17 -10.01 -4.36
C ARG A 26 4.15 -11.50 -4.73
N GLY A 27 4.25 -12.40 -3.76
CA GLY A 27 4.21 -13.85 -4.02
C GLY A 27 2.86 -14.31 -4.58
N GLU A 28 1.77 -13.73 -4.09
CA GLU A 28 0.43 -13.95 -4.65
C GLU A 28 0.36 -13.49 -6.11
N TYR A 29 0.88 -12.29 -6.40
CA TYR A 29 0.87 -11.74 -7.74
C TYR A 29 1.72 -12.53 -8.73
N GLU A 30 2.91 -12.98 -8.31
CA GLU A 30 3.79 -13.82 -9.13
C GLU A 30 3.15 -15.16 -9.48
N THR A 31 2.42 -15.75 -8.54
CA THR A 31 1.63 -16.98 -8.79
C THR A 31 0.57 -16.73 -9.85
N HIS A 32 -0.12 -15.59 -9.82
CA HIS A 32 -1.10 -15.21 -10.84
C HIS A 32 -0.45 -14.88 -12.19
N LEU A 33 0.71 -14.21 -12.21
CA LEU A 33 1.46 -13.86 -13.42
C LEU A 33 1.82 -15.10 -14.24
N ALA A 34 2.18 -16.21 -13.58
CA ALA A 34 2.51 -17.48 -14.24
C ALA A 34 1.38 -18.05 -15.12
N ILE A 35 0.12 -17.68 -14.85
CA ILE A 35 -1.06 -18.24 -15.53
C ILE A 35 -1.89 -17.19 -16.29
N CYS A 36 -1.54 -15.90 -16.20
CA CYS A 36 -2.34 -14.82 -16.78
C CYS A 36 -1.57 -13.97 -17.79
N ALA A 37 -1.79 -14.23 -19.08
CA ALA A 37 -1.19 -13.48 -20.18
C ALA A 37 -1.56 -11.98 -20.16
N LYS A 38 -2.76 -11.62 -19.66
CA LYS A 38 -3.21 -10.22 -19.56
C LYS A 38 -2.39 -9.44 -18.53
N CYS A 39 -2.13 -10.03 -17.36
CA CYS A 39 -1.32 -9.40 -16.33
C CYS A 39 0.16 -9.36 -16.73
N SER A 40 0.66 -10.41 -17.39
CA SER A 40 2.01 -10.41 -17.99
C SER A 40 2.19 -9.29 -19.02
N ALA A 41 1.20 -9.07 -19.89
CA ALA A 41 1.22 -7.96 -20.85
C ALA A 41 1.22 -6.60 -20.14
N ALA A 42 0.40 -6.41 -19.11
CA ALA A 42 0.36 -5.17 -18.33
C ALA A 42 1.71 -4.87 -17.65
N VAL A 43 2.40 -5.88 -17.12
CA VAL A 43 3.76 -5.72 -16.58
C VAL A 43 4.75 -5.33 -17.68
N ALA A 44 4.66 -5.96 -18.85
CA ALA A 44 5.54 -5.65 -19.98
C ALA A 44 5.36 -4.21 -20.49
N GLU A 45 4.13 -3.68 -20.51
CA GLU A 45 3.85 -2.28 -20.86
C GLU A 45 4.51 -1.28 -19.90
N LEU A 46 4.70 -1.67 -18.64
CA LEU A 46 5.23 -0.82 -17.58
C LEU A 46 6.73 -1.03 -17.31
N ALA A 47 7.35 -2.08 -17.88
CA ALA A 47 8.70 -2.52 -17.55
C ALA A 47 9.80 -1.47 -17.81
N GLY A 48 9.57 -0.51 -18.70
CA GLY A 48 10.51 0.60 -18.96
C GLY A 48 10.41 1.77 -17.96
N LEU A 49 9.35 1.84 -17.14
CA LEU A 49 9.18 2.94 -16.18
C LEU A 49 10.29 3.00 -15.12
N PRO A 50 10.72 1.90 -14.48
CA PRO A 50 11.78 1.96 -13.49
C PRO A 50 13.08 2.54 -14.04
N GLU A 51 13.46 2.19 -15.27
CA GLU A 51 14.65 2.72 -15.93
C GLU A 51 14.54 4.23 -16.19
N LEU A 52 13.37 4.69 -16.65
CA LEU A 52 13.12 6.12 -16.80
C LEU A 52 13.19 6.87 -15.47
N LEU A 53 12.69 6.28 -14.39
CA LEU A 53 12.71 6.88 -13.05
C LEU A 53 14.12 6.90 -12.44
N ASP A 54 14.99 5.97 -12.80
CA ASP A 54 16.39 5.91 -12.35
C ASP A 54 17.22 7.11 -12.85
N THR A 55 16.73 7.81 -13.89
CA THR A 55 17.36 9.05 -14.39
C THR A 55 17.24 10.24 -13.42
N LEU A 56 16.30 10.19 -12.47
CA LEU A 56 16.08 11.25 -11.50
C LEU A 56 17.12 11.17 -10.37
N ALA A 57 17.76 12.29 -10.05
CA ALA A 57 18.62 12.32 -8.89
C ALA A 57 17.78 12.09 -7.60
N PRO A 58 18.31 11.38 -6.59
CA PRO A 58 17.55 11.09 -5.36
C PRO A 58 17.00 12.34 -4.66
N VAL A 59 17.73 13.46 -4.76
CA VAL A 59 17.27 14.77 -4.22
C VAL A 59 16.07 15.33 -4.97
N GLU A 60 16.02 15.16 -6.29
CA GLU A 60 14.91 15.59 -7.15
C GLU A 60 13.68 14.71 -6.90
N ALA A 61 13.86 13.39 -6.86
CA ALA A 61 12.79 12.45 -6.53
C ALA A 61 12.18 12.74 -5.15
N GLN A 62 13.02 13.04 -4.15
CA GLN A 62 12.55 13.44 -2.82
C GLN A 62 11.81 14.79 -2.83
N ALA A 63 12.28 15.76 -3.61
CA ALA A 63 11.60 17.05 -3.74
C ALA A 63 10.20 16.89 -4.34
N ILE A 64 10.05 16.00 -5.34
CA ILE A 64 8.75 15.64 -5.93
C ILE A 64 7.86 14.94 -4.88
N GLY A 65 8.39 13.92 -4.19
CA GLY A 65 7.62 13.14 -3.21
C GLY A 65 7.17 13.94 -1.98
N ARG A 66 7.87 15.03 -1.64
CA ARG A 66 7.50 15.94 -0.53
C ARG A 66 6.55 17.05 -0.95
N SER A 67 6.32 17.26 -2.26
CA SER A 67 5.38 18.28 -2.71
C SER A 67 3.99 17.94 -2.19
N THR A 68 3.36 18.89 -1.49
CA THR A 68 1.99 18.68 -1.01
C THR A 68 1.08 18.53 -2.23
N PRO A 69 0.27 17.47 -2.30
CA PRO A 69 -0.61 17.28 -3.43
C PRO A 69 -1.52 18.49 -3.58
N ARG A 70 -1.58 19.06 -4.79
CA ARG A 70 -2.32 20.30 -5.02
C ARG A 70 -3.79 20.14 -4.56
N PRO A 71 -4.25 20.92 -3.57
CA PRO A 71 -5.55 20.70 -2.95
C PRO A 71 -6.71 20.93 -3.93
N ASP A 72 -6.50 21.71 -4.99
CA ASP A 72 -7.49 21.92 -6.05
C ASP A 72 -7.67 20.72 -6.99
N VAL A 73 -6.67 19.83 -7.11
CA VAL A 73 -6.77 18.59 -7.89
C VAL A 73 -7.55 17.55 -7.09
N PHE A 74 -7.20 17.37 -5.81
CA PHE A 74 -7.91 16.45 -4.92
C PHE A 74 -9.33 16.92 -4.63
N GLY A 75 -9.56 18.22 -4.44
CA GLY A 75 -10.90 18.77 -4.22
C GLY A 75 -11.88 18.51 -5.37
N ARG A 76 -11.38 18.50 -6.62
CA ARG A 76 -12.18 18.17 -7.81
C ARG A 76 -12.46 16.67 -7.96
N LEU A 77 -11.57 15.81 -7.45
CA LEU A 77 -11.73 14.35 -7.47
C LEU A 77 -12.43 13.80 -6.21
N ALA A 78 -12.49 14.58 -5.12
CA ALA A 78 -13.09 14.20 -3.84
C ALA A 78 -14.63 14.02 -3.90
N GLY A 79 -15.25 14.22 -5.05
CA GLY A 79 -16.66 13.90 -5.28
C GLY A 79 -16.98 12.40 -5.36
N LYS A 80 -15.96 11.51 -5.38
CA LYS A 80 -16.14 10.07 -5.60
C LYS A 80 -15.87 9.18 -4.38
N PHE A 81 -15.16 9.67 -3.35
CA PHE A 81 -14.91 8.87 -2.15
C PHE A 81 -16.12 8.94 -1.21
N PRO A 82 -16.63 7.80 -0.70
CA PRO A 82 -17.79 7.79 0.18
C PRO A 82 -17.52 8.64 1.43
N ARG A 83 -18.58 9.34 1.84
CA ARG A 83 -18.62 10.41 2.85
C ARG A 83 -18.15 9.97 4.24
N GLU A 84 -18.02 8.66 4.45
CA GLU A 84 -17.70 7.98 5.70
C GLU A 84 -16.26 8.23 6.17
N THR A 85 -15.33 8.50 5.25
CA THR A 85 -13.90 8.72 5.58
C THR A 85 -13.62 10.13 6.14
N ARG A 86 -14.57 11.08 6.04
CA ARG A 86 -14.37 12.46 6.53
C ARG A 86 -14.46 12.60 8.06
N LEU A 87 -15.02 11.62 8.77
CA LEU A 87 -15.21 11.72 10.23
C LEU A 87 -14.02 11.24 11.06
N LEU A 88 -12.98 10.65 10.45
CA LEU A 88 -11.81 10.14 11.20
C LEU A 88 -10.70 11.18 11.43
N LEU A 89 -10.86 12.43 10.98
CA LEU A 89 -9.91 13.52 11.25
C LEU A 89 -10.40 14.53 12.33
N ALA A 90 -11.41 14.17 13.12
CA ALA A 90 -11.94 15.01 14.21
C ALA A 90 -11.82 14.37 15.60
N ALA A 91 -10.66 13.78 15.93
CA ALA A 91 -10.40 13.29 17.29
C ALA A 91 -8.94 13.52 17.73
N LEU A 92 -8.54 14.79 17.78
CA LEU A 92 -7.50 15.24 18.73
C LEU A 92 -8.22 15.79 19.95
N GLY A 93 -8.40 14.97 20.99
CA GLY A 93 -8.95 15.42 22.27
C GLY A 93 -9.60 14.37 23.16
N ALA A 94 -8.85 13.37 23.64
CA ALA A 94 -9.19 12.64 24.86
C ALA A 94 -7.89 12.07 25.49
N GLY A 95 -7.58 12.49 26.71
CA GLY A 95 -6.30 12.29 27.36
C GLY A 95 -5.94 10.82 27.62
N VAL A 96 -4.68 10.48 27.34
CA VAL A 96 -4.07 9.24 27.82
C VAL A 96 -3.78 9.39 29.30
N ARG A 97 -4.59 8.75 30.14
CA ARG A 97 -4.29 8.52 31.55
C ARG A 97 -3.54 7.18 31.62
N ALA A 98 -2.27 7.24 32.00
CA ALA A 98 -1.44 6.07 32.23
C ALA A 98 -2.09 5.14 33.28
N ALA A 99 -2.23 3.87 32.95
CA ALA A 99 -2.53 2.80 33.90
C ALA A 99 -1.49 1.70 33.75
N ASN A 100 -0.55 1.75 34.67
CA ASN A 100 0.47 0.78 35.05
C ASN A 100 0.09 -0.69 34.82
N CYS A 101 0.79 -1.40 33.93
CA CYS A 101 0.92 -2.85 34.01
C CYS A 101 2.13 -3.17 34.88
N GLY A 102 1.88 -3.30 36.18
CA GLY A 102 2.80 -3.98 37.08
C GLY A 102 2.96 -5.43 36.62
N GLY A 103 4.20 -5.88 36.54
CA GLY A 103 4.49 -7.30 36.53
C GLY A 103 4.21 -7.91 37.90
N ASP A 104 3.94 -9.21 37.94
CA ASP A 104 4.56 -10.06 38.93
C ASP A 104 4.54 -11.51 38.46
N GLY A 105 5.67 -12.18 38.66
CA GLY A 105 5.88 -13.57 38.32
C GLY A 105 5.26 -14.52 39.35
N THR A 106 5.08 -15.77 38.95
CA THR A 106 5.21 -17.00 39.77
C THR A 106 4.83 -18.17 38.84
N ALA A 107 5.82 -18.95 38.41
CA ALA A 107 6.28 -20.17 39.07
C ALA A 107 5.32 -21.37 38.95
N ARG A 108 5.88 -22.44 38.36
CA ARG A 108 5.83 -23.84 38.83
C ARG A 108 4.91 -24.85 38.11
N SER A 109 5.59 -25.96 37.79
CA SER A 109 5.15 -27.34 37.55
C SER A 109 4.95 -27.70 36.07
N GLY A 110 5.57 -28.72 35.49
CA GLY A 110 6.27 -29.88 36.05
C GLY A 110 5.54 -31.15 35.61
N ARG A 111 6.29 -32.08 34.98
CA ARG A 111 5.87 -33.40 34.45
C ARG A 111 5.16 -33.31 33.10
N ARG A 112 5.43 -34.15 32.11
CA ARG A 112 6.10 -35.46 32.08
C ARG A 112 6.59 -35.72 30.65
#